data_AF-A0A368CP77-F1
#
_entry.id   AF-A0A368CP77-F1
#
_cell.length_a   1.000
_cell.length_b   1.000
_cell.length_c   1.000
_cell.angle_alpha   90.00
_cell.angle_beta   90.00
_cell.angle_gamma   90.00
#
_symmetry.space_group_name_H-M   'P 1'
#
loop_
_entity.id
_entity.type
_entity.pdbx_description
1 polymer ?
#
loop_
_entity_poly.entity_id
_entity_poly.type
_entity_poly.pdbx_seq_one_letter_code
_entity_poly.pdbx_strand_id
1 'polypeptide(L)' 'MGVSAASTPSDPLQVICKACGGSGMLREGADSYRTCLSCLGLGVVQRHPVPVPAAEAELVSASSSAGK' A
#
# COMPACT_ATOMS: atom_id res chain seq x y z
N MET A 1 -10.20 12.83 31.66
CA MET A 1 -10.33 13.88 30.63
C MET A 1 -8.98 14.01 29.94
N GLY A 2 -8.94 13.89 28.61
CA GLY A 2 -7.72 14.08 27.80
C GLY A 2 -7.30 12.82 27.05
N VAL A 3 -7.63 12.76 25.76
CA VAL A 3 -7.45 11.61 24.88
C VAL A 3 -5.97 11.51 24.47
N SER A 4 -5.35 10.35 24.64
CA SER A 4 -4.10 10.03 23.97
C SER A 4 -4.44 9.71 22.52
N ALA A 5 -4.44 10.73 21.66
CA ALA A 5 -4.38 10.52 20.23
C ALA A 5 -3.03 9.87 19.94
N ALA A 6 -3.00 8.53 19.93
CA ALA A 6 -1.92 7.80 19.29
C ALA A 6 -1.95 8.22 17.82
N SER A 7 -1.11 9.19 17.48
CA SER A 7 -0.77 9.50 16.09
C SER A 7 -0.26 8.19 15.51
N THR A 8 -1.12 7.42 14.87
CA THR A 8 -0.71 6.25 14.11
C THR A 8 0.27 6.77 13.07
N PRO A 9 1.58 6.45 13.14
CA PRO A 9 2.43 6.68 12.00
C PRO A 9 1.79 5.82 10.91
N SER A 10 1.24 6.49 9.89
CA SER A 10 0.86 5.84 8.65
C SER A 10 2.17 5.45 7.99
N ASP A 11 2.85 4.45 8.56
CA ASP A 11 4.16 4.03 8.13
C ASP A 11 4.00 3.57 6.68
N PRO A 12 4.67 4.23 5.72
CA PRO A 12 4.50 3.88 4.34
C PRO A 12 4.98 2.44 4.16
N LEU A 13 4.07 1.57 3.75
CA LEU A 13 4.40 0.17 3.53
C LEU A 13 5.44 0.09 2.41
N GLN A 14 6.69 -0.13 2.81
CA GLN A 14 7.78 -0.37 1.88
C GLN A 14 7.64 -1.79 1.35
N VAL A 15 7.49 -1.92 0.04
CA VAL A 15 7.40 -3.22 -0.63
C VAL A 15 8.61 -3.42 -1.54
N ILE A 16 9.06 -4.67 -1.66
CA ILE A 16 10.18 -5.02 -2.54
C ILE A 16 9.86 -4.56 -3.97
N CYS A 17 10.82 -3.86 -4.59
CA CYS A 17 10.70 -3.42 -5.96
C CYS A 17 10.71 -4.64 -6.89
N LYS A 18 9.57 -4.89 -7.52
CA LYS A 18 9.41 -6.03 -8.44
C LYS A 18 10.25 -5.93 -9.71
N ALA A 19 10.62 -4.71 -10.12
CA ALA A 19 11.42 -4.51 -11.32
C ALA A 19 12.86 -5.06 -11.18
N CYS A 20 13.49 -4.84 -10.01
CA CYS A 20 14.85 -5.32 -9.75
C CYS A 20 14.92 -6.51 -8.78
N GLY A 21 13.78 -6.99 -8.28
CA GLY A 21 13.74 -8.07 -7.29
C GLY A 21 14.36 -7.70 -5.93
N GLY A 22 14.43 -6.42 -5.59
CA GLY A 22 14.95 -5.96 -4.30
C GLY A 22 16.41 -5.51 -4.28
N SER A 23 17.16 -5.70 -5.36
CA SER A 23 18.61 -5.39 -5.38
C SER A 23 18.93 -3.91 -5.54
N GLY A 24 17.99 -3.10 -6.04
CA GLY A 24 18.25 -1.73 -6.47
C GLY A 24 18.99 -1.64 -7.82
N MET A 25 19.35 -2.75 -8.45
CA MET A 25 20.10 -2.79 -9.71
C MET A 25 19.45 -3.70 -10.76
N LEU A 26 19.59 -3.34 -12.03
CA LEU A 26 19.18 -4.15 -13.17
C LEU A 26 20.42 -4.61 -13.92
N ARG A 27 20.43 -5.87 -14.35
CA ARG A 27 21.51 -6.45 -15.14
C ARG A 27 21.26 -6.15 -16.62
N GLU A 28 22.21 -5.49 -17.28
CA GLU A 28 22.15 -5.12 -18.71
C GLU A 28 22.95 -6.09 -19.59
N GLY A 29 23.86 -6.87 -18.99
CA GLY A 29 24.70 -7.84 -19.68
C GLY A 29 25.36 -8.82 -18.71
N ALA A 30 26.36 -9.59 -19.17
CA ALA A 30 27.04 -10.56 -18.32
C ALA A 30 27.66 -9.89 -17.07
N ASP A 31 28.33 -8.76 -17.24
CA ASP A 31 29.08 -8.09 -16.17
C ASP A 31 28.72 -6.60 -16.04
N SER A 32 27.57 -6.19 -16.57
CA SER A 32 27.10 -4.80 -16.56
C SER A 32 25.78 -4.66 -15.81
N TYR A 33 25.72 -3.66 -14.93
CA TYR A 33 24.57 -3.33 -14.11
C TYR A 33 24.27 -1.84 -14.23
N ARG A 34 22.99 -1.49 -14.12
CA ARG A 34 22.53 -0.11 -13.97
C ARG A 34 21.61 0.03 -12.77
N THR A 35 21.55 1.22 -12.20
CA THR A 35 20.60 1.53 -11.12
C THR A 35 19.17 1.33 -11.58
N CYS A 36 18.36 0.65 -10.76
CA CYS A 36 16.95 0.46 -11.04
C CYS A 36 16.19 1.78 -10.80
N LEU A 37 15.77 2.43 -11.88
CA LEU A 37 15.10 3.73 -11.81
C LEU A 37 13.69 3.65 -11.20
N SER A 38 13.03 2.49 -11.25
CA SER A 38 11.70 2.30 -10.61
C SER A 38 11.73 2.46 -9.09
N CYS A 39 12.86 2.15 -8.46
CA CYS A 39 13.07 2.32 -7.02
C CYS A 39 14.20 3.29 -6.69
N LEU A 40 14.72 4.01 -7.69
CA LEU A 40 15.86 4.92 -7.55
C LEU A 40 17.08 4.29 -6.85
N GLY A 41 17.30 2.99 -7.06
CA GLY A 41 18.40 2.25 -6.43
C GLY A 41 18.14 1.73 -5.02
N LEU A 42 16.96 1.96 -4.44
CA LEU A 42 16.66 1.59 -3.05
C LEU A 42 16.30 0.11 -2.87
N GLY A 43 15.91 -0.58 -3.94
CA GLY A 43 15.41 -1.97 -3.87
C GLY A 43 13.97 -2.10 -3.35
N VAL A 44 13.40 -1.04 -2.81
CA VAL A 44 12.02 -0.98 -2.31
C VAL A 44 11.28 0.22 -2.90
N VAL A 45 9.96 0.14 -2.95
CA VAL A 45 9.09 1.28 -3.32
C VAL A 45 8.11 1.54 -2.19
N GLN A 46 7.88 2.82 -1.88
CA GLN A 46 6.87 3.18 -0.91
C GLN A 46 5.48 3.01 -1.54
N ARG A 47 4.66 2.16 -0.92
CA ARG A 47 3.22 2.17 -1.20
C ARG A 47 2.56 3.09 -0.20
N HIS A 48 1.96 4.15 -0.71
CA HIS A 48 0.95 4.86 0.05
C HIS A 48 -0.25 3.92 0.16
N PRO A 49 -0.74 3.62 1.37
CA PRO A 49 -2.02 2.94 1.51
C PRO A 49 -3.06 3.84 0.84
N VAL A 50 -3.64 3.35 -0.26
CA VAL A 50 -4.82 3.98 -0.82
C VAL A 50 -5.91 3.77 0.23
N PRO A 51 -6.50 4.83 0.80
CA PRO A 51 -7.65 4.66 1.67
C PRO A 51 -8.73 3.96 0.83
N VAL A 52 -9.01 2.70 1.19
CA VAL A 52 -10.13 1.98 0.61
C VAL A 52 -11.36 2.77 1.05
N PRO A 53 -12.16 3.37 0.14
CA PRO A 53 -13.39 3.99 0.56
C PRO A 53 -14.24 2.90 1.21
N ALA A 54 -14.55 3.06 2.49
CA ALA A 54 -15.49 2.23 3.22
C ALA A 54 -16.89 2.49 2.64
N ALA A 55 -17.18 1.91 1.48
CA ALA A 55 -18.42 2.18 0.76
C ALA A 55 -18.87 0.95 -0.03
N GLU A 56 -19.13 -0.17 0.66
CA GLU A 56 -20.15 -1.16 0.27
C GLU A 56 -20.30 -2.30 1.29
N ALA A 57 -20.39 -1.97 2.57
CA ALA A 57 -20.79 -2.94 3.60
C ALA A 57 -21.72 -2.32 4.65
N GLU A 58 -22.65 -1.45 4.24
CA GLU A 58 -23.82 -1.10 5.04
C GLU A 58 -24.90 -0.54 4.12
N LEU A 59 -25.87 -1.38 3.76
CA LEU A 59 -27.28 -1.05 3.48
C LEU A 59 -27.98 -2.25 2.81
N VAL A 60 -28.09 -3.35 3.54
CA VAL A 60 -29.27 -4.22 3.43
C VAL A 60 -29.78 -4.52 4.84
N SER A 61 -30.06 -3.45 5.58
CA SER A 61 -30.87 -3.53 6.80
C SER A 61 -32.33 -3.22 6.43
N ALA A 62 -33.15 -4.24 6.63
CA ALA A 62 -34.57 -4.19 7.00
C ALA A 62 -35.54 -3.37 6.14
N SER A 63 -36.35 -4.07 5.34
CA SER A 63 -37.74 -3.65 5.11
C SER A 63 -38.64 -4.50 6.01
N SER A 64 -39.01 -3.94 7.16
CA SER A 64 -40.02 -4.50 8.06
C SER A 64 -41.43 -4.04 7.64
N SER A 65 -42.40 -4.90 7.92
CA SER A 65 -43.83 -4.64 8.21
C SER A 65 -44.86 -4.49 7.06
N ALA A 66 -45.77 -5.47 6.99
CA ALA A 66 -47.25 -5.35 6.94
C ALA A 66 -47.79 -6.81 6.95
N GLY A 67 -48.63 -7.29 7.87
CA GLY A 67 -49.72 -6.63 8.56
C GLY A 67 -51.05 -6.93 7.87
N LYS A 68 -51.51 -8.20 7.85
CA LYS A 68 -52.87 -8.62 8.27
C LYS A 68 -52.99 -10.14 8.33
#